data_AF-A0A7Y1XU00-F1
#
_entry.id   AF-A0A7Y1XU00-F1
#
_cell.length_a   1.000
_cell.length_b   1.000
_cell.length_c   1.000
_cell.angle_alpha   90.00
_cell.angle_beta   90.00
_cell.angle_gamma   90.00
#
_symmetry.space_group_name_H-M   'P 1'
#
loop_
_entity.id
_entity.type
_entity.pdbx_description
1 polymer ?
#
loop_
_entity_poly.entity_id
_entity_poly.type
_entity_poly.pdbx_seq_one_letter_code
_entity_poly.pdbx_strand_id
1 'polypeptide(L)'
;MDNTGGMTFAEVLALPGVSEHHELRSSFGFLAFHGGPVERVTSLIATKAATVANASVYSVDQPEHRALHIPSARVRPEESSTLQRVFDHIDFVCAVHGYGRDMDKQHVLIGGQNRDLAEHIGGHLRDSLPPIFPVITDLEEIPKELRGVHPQNPANRSTGGGVQLELPPLLRWNREAHDWADAPGLEPTEHVEATIHALASAARTWDPPVV
;
A
#
# COMPACT_ATOMS: atom_id res chain seq x y z
N MET A 1 13.83 -4.70 4.16
CA MET A 1 15.26 -4.41 3.89
C MET A 1 15.56 -4.85 2.46
N ASP A 2 16.40 -4.11 1.72
CA ASP A 2 16.77 -4.48 0.35
C ASP A 2 17.49 -5.83 0.31
N ASN A 3 16.94 -6.78 -0.44
CA ASN A 3 17.55 -8.09 -0.70
C ASN A 3 17.61 -8.42 -2.20
N THR A 4 17.43 -7.42 -3.06
CA THR A 4 17.42 -7.58 -4.51
C THR A 4 18.81 -7.78 -5.11
N GLY A 5 19.88 -7.55 -4.33
CA GLY A 5 21.25 -7.55 -4.85
C GLY A 5 21.56 -6.36 -5.75
N GLY A 6 20.79 -5.27 -5.67
CA GLY A 6 21.02 -4.08 -6.47
C GLY A 6 20.20 -3.99 -7.75
N MET A 7 19.26 -4.90 -7.99
CA MET A 7 18.39 -4.85 -9.17
C MET A 7 17.56 -3.56 -9.24
N THR A 8 17.41 -3.04 -10.45
CA THR A 8 16.42 -2.02 -10.82
C THR A 8 15.00 -2.57 -10.71
N PHE A 9 14.00 -1.70 -10.73
CA PHE A 9 12.60 -2.14 -10.72
C PHE A 9 12.27 -2.91 -12.00
N ALA A 10 12.75 -2.45 -13.16
CA ALA A 10 12.60 -3.17 -14.43
C ALA A 10 13.19 -4.58 -14.39
N GLU A 11 14.36 -4.76 -13.77
CA GLU A 11 14.96 -6.09 -13.59
C GLU A 11 14.13 -6.98 -12.68
N VAL A 12 13.55 -6.45 -11.59
CA VAL A 12 12.62 -7.19 -10.73
C VAL A 12 11.38 -7.63 -11.52
N LEU A 13 10.79 -6.72 -12.30
CA LEU A 13 9.60 -7.01 -13.11
C LEU A 13 9.85 -8.05 -14.20
N ALA A 14 11.07 -8.11 -14.74
CA ALA A 14 11.44 -9.10 -15.76
C ALA A 14 11.66 -10.52 -15.21
N LEU A 15 11.63 -10.71 -13.88
CA LEU A 15 11.86 -12.02 -13.28
C LEU A 15 10.70 -12.99 -13.54
N PRO A 16 10.97 -14.28 -13.80
CA PRO A 16 9.91 -15.26 -14.05
C PRO A 16 8.90 -15.34 -12.91
N GLY A 17 7.61 -15.26 -13.26
CA GLY A 17 6.49 -15.36 -12.33
C GLY A 17 6.14 -14.07 -11.60
N VAL A 18 6.88 -12.97 -11.83
CA VAL A 18 6.45 -11.64 -11.38
C VAL A 18 5.35 -11.13 -12.30
N SER A 19 4.26 -10.63 -11.72
CA SER A 19 3.12 -10.12 -12.47
C SER A 19 2.79 -8.70 -12.07
N GLU A 20 2.64 -7.82 -13.06
CA GLU A 20 2.01 -6.52 -12.89
C GLU A 20 0.50 -6.62 -13.14
N HIS A 21 -0.28 -5.98 -12.29
CA HIS A 21 -1.71 -5.79 -12.48
C HIS A 21 -2.03 -4.30 -12.39
N HIS A 22 -2.92 -3.81 -13.25
CA HIS A 22 -3.41 -2.43 -13.17
C HIS A 22 -4.83 -2.32 -13.72
N GLU A 23 -5.55 -1.34 -13.22
CA GLU A 23 -6.84 -0.93 -13.77
C GLU A 23 -7.02 0.58 -13.55
N LEU A 24 -7.41 1.29 -14.61
CA LEU A 24 -7.61 2.73 -14.58
C LEU A 24 -9.09 3.05 -14.39
N ARG A 25 -9.42 3.86 -13.38
CA ARG A 25 -10.78 4.34 -13.07
C ARG A 25 -10.75 5.82 -12.66
N SER A 26 -11.01 6.18 -11.40
CA SER A 26 -10.88 7.57 -10.91
C SER A 26 -9.43 8.06 -10.91
N SER A 27 -9.21 9.36 -10.68
CA SER A 27 -7.87 9.93 -10.47
C SER A 27 -7.28 9.68 -9.07
N PHE A 28 -7.99 8.99 -8.17
CA PHE A 28 -7.38 8.41 -6.97
C PHE A 28 -6.82 7.02 -7.30
N GLY A 29 -5.57 6.75 -6.89
CA GLY A 29 -4.87 5.49 -7.13
C GLY A 29 -4.47 4.76 -5.85
N PHE A 30 -4.54 3.43 -5.87
CA PHE A 30 -3.89 2.55 -4.89
C PHE A 30 -2.68 1.87 -5.52
N LEU A 31 -1.54 1.84 -4.82
CA LEU A 31 -0.36 1.09 -5.26
C LEU A 31 -0.06 -0.02 -4.26
N ALA A 32 0.33 -1.20 -4.74
CA ALA A 32 0.88 -2.29 -3.92
C ALA A 32 1.99 -3.01 -4.70
N PHE A 33 3.20 -2.43 -4.69
CA PHE A 33 4.32 -2.92 -5.50
C PHE A 33 5.23 -3.93 -4.76
N HIS A 34 4.85 -4.31 -3.53
CA HIS A 34 5.46 -5.40 -2.74
C HIS A 34 4.46 -6.53 -2.47
N GLY A 35 3.63 -6.88 -3.46
CA GLY A 35 2.66 -7.97 -3.36
C GLY A 35 3.27 -9.37 -3.33
N GLY A 36 2.40 -10.38 -3.25
CA GLY A 36 2.78 -11.77 -3.05
C GLY A 36 3.46 -11.99 -1.68
N PRO A 37 4.52 -12.82 -1.60
CA PRO A 37 5.18 -13.13 -0.33
C PRO A 37 6.11 -12.02 0.18
N VAL A 38 6.31 -10.91 -0.58
CA VAL A 38 7.14 -9.79 -0.13
C VAL A 38 6.48 -9.10 1.06
N GLU A 39 5.25 -8.63 0.87
CA GLU A 39 4.39 -8.05 1.90
C GLU A 39 2.96 -8.57 1.70
N ARG A 40 2.70 -9.76 2.25
CA ARG A 40 1.42 -10.48 2.15
C ARG A 40 0.20 -9.60 2.37
N VAL A 41 -0.89 -9.88 1.67
CA VAL A 41 -2.21 -9.21 1.78
C VAL A 41 -2.26 -7.78 1.22
N THR A 42 -1.14 -7.13 0.92
CA THR A 42 -1.13 -5.73 0.45
C THR A 42 -1.80 -5.54 -0.91
N SER A 43 -1.48 -6.39 -1.89
CA SER A 43 -2.09 -6.37 -3.23
C SER A 43 -3.58 -6.69 -3.21
N LEU A 44 -4.00 -7.60 -2.33
CA LEU A 44 -5.42 -7.90 -2.06
C LEU A 44 -6.16 -6.66 -1.56
N ILE A 45 -5.61 -5.98 -0.54
CA ILE A 45 -6.23 -4.79 0.06
C ILE A 45 -6.31 -3.66 -0.96
N ALA A 46 -5.21 -3.35 -1.66
CA ALA A 46 -5.16 -2.29 -2.66
C ALA A 46 -6.17 -2.54 -3.80
N THR A 47 -6.21 -3.77 -4.32
CA THR A 47 -7.11 -4.13 -5.42
C THR A 47 -8.57 -4.09 -5.00
N LYS A 48 -8.93 -4.70 -3.85
CA LYS A 48 -10.32 -4.68 -3.37
C LYS A 48 -10.77 -3.27 -2.99
N ALA A 49 -9.92 -2.47 -2.34
CA ALA A 49 -10.24 -1.07 -2.03
C ALA A 49 -10.49 -0.26 -3.31
N ALA A 50 -9.65 -0.45 -4.34
CA ALA A 50 -9.81 0.19 -5.63
C ALA A 50 -11.13 -0.19 -6.31
N THR A 51 -11.48 -1.48 -6.33
CA THR A 51 -12.77 -1.94 -6.89
C THR A 51 -13.95 -1.33 -6.14
N VAL A 52 -13.94 -1.35 -4.80
CA VAL A 52 -15.04 -0.81 -3.98
C VAL A 52 -15.16 0.72 -4.10
N ALA A 53 -14.05 1.42 -4.35
CA ALA A 53 -14.03 2.87 -4.53
C ALA A 53 -14.30 3.33 -5.97
N ASN A 54 -14.31 2.41 -6.95
CA ASN A 54 -14.16 2.75 -8.36
C ASN A 54 -12.88 3.60 -8.63
N ALA A 55 -11.80 3.27 -7.92
CA ALA A 55 -10.50 3.92 -8.00
C ALA A 55 -9.51 3.12 -8.88
N SER A 56 -8.42 3.79 -9.27
CA SER A 56 -7.35 3.17 -10.05
C SER A 56 -6.45 2.31 -9.16
N VAL A 57 -5.82 1.29 -9.72
CA VAL A 57 -4.87 0.44 -8.99
C VAL A 57 -3.67 0.07 -9.83
N TYR A 58 -2.53 -0.12 -9.17
CA TYR A 58 -1.37 -0.83 -9.66
C TYR A 58 -0.84 -1.77 -8.58
N SER A 59 -0.59 -3.03 -8.91
CA SER A 59 0.08 -3.96 -8.01
C SER A 59 1.14 -4.80 -8.74
N VAL A 60 2.12 -5.25 -7.96
CA VAL A 60 3.15 -6.20 -8.40
C VAL A 60 3.14 -7.36 -7.43
N ASP A 61 2.91 -8.56 -7.94
CA ASP A 61 2.94 -9.79 -7.14
C ASP A 61 4.12 -10.66 -7.58
N GLN A 62 4.95 -11.06 -6.62
CA GLN A 62 6.03 -12.02 -6.83
C GLN A 62 5.55 -13.45 -6.56
N PRO A 63 6.15 -14.48 -7.20
CA PRO A 63 5.72 -15.85 -6.99
C PRO A 63 6.13 -16.33 -5.59
N GLU A 64 5.34 -17.25 -5.03
CA GLU A 64 5.43 -17.78 -3.65
C GLU A 64 6.85 -18.11 -3.15
N HIS A 65 7.71 -18.62 -4.03
CA HIS A 65 9.09 -19.02 -3.71
C HIS A 65 10.09 -17.86 -3.71
N ARG A 66 9.64 -16.60 -3.83
CA ARG A 66 10.49 -15.41 -3.99
C ARG A 66 9.89 -14.18 -3.30
N ALA A 67 10.63 -13.60 -2.37
CA ALA A 67 10.27 -12.37 -1.69
C ALA A 67 11.39 -11.32 -1.80
N LEU A 68 11.61 -10.79 -3.02
CA LEU A 68 12.59 -9.72 -3.24
C LEU A 68 12.00 -8.36 -2.89
N HIS A 69 12.45 -7.75 -1.80
CA HIS A 69 12.04 -6.44 -1.36
C HIS A 69 12.95 -5.36 -1.97
N ILE A 70 12.44 -4.60 -2.95
CA ILE A 70 13.09 -3.40 -3.47
C ILE A 70 12.72 -2.19 -2.59
N PRO A 71 13.63 -1.28 -2.21
CA PRO A 71 13.25 -0.06 -1.50
C PRO A 71 12.28 0.81 -2.32
N SER A 72 11.22 1.36 -1.72
CA SER A 72 10.22 2.16 -2.43
C SER A 72 10.82 3.33 -3.22
N ALA A 73 11.88 3.98 -2.70
CA ALA A 73 12.59 5.05 -3.41
C ALA A 73 13.28 4.61 -4.74
N ARG A 74 13.41 3.30 -4.97
CA ARG A 74 13.94 2.71 -6.21
C ARG A 74 12.86 2.18 -7.14
N VAL A 75 11.59 2.21 -6.73
CA VAL A 75 10.47 1.89 -7.60
C VAL A 75 10.16 3.11 -8.44
N ARG A 76 10.43 3.01 -9.75
CA ARG A 76 10.35 4.14 -10.68
C ARG A 76 9.29 3.89 -11.75
N PRO A 77 8.26 4.74 -11.88
CA PRO A 77 7.33 4.75 -13.00
C PRO A 77 8.00 4.61 -14.37
N GLU A 78 9.16 5.25 -14.59
CA GLU A 78 9.89 5.17 -15.85
C GLU A 78 10.42 3.76 -16.20
N GLU A 79 10.54 2.89 -15.19
CA GLU A 79 11.00 1.51 -15.33
C GLU A 79 9.84 0.51 -15.55
N SER A 80 8.59 1.00 -15.62
CA SER A 80 7.41 0.22 -15.99
C SER A 80 6.42 1.05 -16.81
N SER A 81 6.21 0.65 -18.08
CA SER A 81 5.19 1.31 -18.91
C SER A 81 3.78 1.23 -18.32
N THR A 82 3.51 0.22 -17.49
CA THR A 82 2.25 0.05 -16.78
C THR A 82 2.12 1.07 -15.65
N LEU A 83 3.14 1.17 -14.81
CA LEU A 83 3.18 2.12 -13.69
C LEU A 83 3.14 3.56 -14.21
N GLN A 84 3.87 3.87 -15.28
CA GLN A 84 3.84 5.19 -15.91
C GLN A 84 2.42 5.58 -16.32
N ARG A 85 1.67 4.70 -16.99
CA ARG A 85 0.27 4.97 -17.38
C ARG A 85 -0.63 5.27 -16.18
N VAL A 86 -0.39 4.61 -15.05
CA VAL A 86 -1.15 4.87 -13.82
C VAL A 86 -0.83 6.27 -13.30
N PHE A 87 0.45 6.65 -13.24
CA PHE A 87 0.86 8.01 -12.83
C PHE A 87 0.41 9.11 -13.79
N ASP A 88 0.29 8.82 -15.08
CA ASP A 88 -0.26 9.74 -16.06
C ASP A 88 -1.79 9.96 -15.86
N HIS A 89 -2.46 9.09 -15.10
CA HIS A 89 -3.91 9.08 -14.91
C HIS A 89 -4.36 9.56 -13.51
N ILE A 90 -3.54 9.41 -12.48
CA ILE A 90 -3.90 9.70 -11.09
C ILE A 90 -3.33 11.03 -10.60
N ASP A 91 -4.11 11.72 -9.76
CA ASP A 91 -3.69 12.93 -9.04
C ASP A 91 -3.19 12.59 -7.63
N PHE A 92 -3.86 11.64 -6.98
CA PHE A 92 -3.60 11.25 -5.58
C PHE A 92 -3.32 9.77 -5.46
N VAL A 93 -2.48 9.40 -4.51
CA VAL A 93 -2.06 8.01 -4.35
C VAL A 93 -1.96 7.55 -2.89
N CYS A 94 -2.41 6.33 -2.64
CA CYS A 94 -2.15 5.58 -1.40
C CYS A 94 -1.32 4.33 -1.73
N ALA A 95 -0.04 4.33 -1.36
CA ALA A 95 0.82 3.16 -1.49
C ALA A 95 0.67 2.25 -0.26
N VAL A 96 0.10 1.06 -0.46
CA VAL A 96 -0.20 0.06 0.56
C VAL A 96 1.01 -0.87 0.70
N HIS A 97 1.56 -0.89 1.90
CA HIS A 97 2.70 -1.68 2.32
C HIS A 97 2.36 -2.53 3.54
N GLY A 98 3.20 -3.52 3.79
CA GLY A 98 3.24 -4.25 5.03
C GLY A 98 4.66 -4.27 5.58
N TYR A 99 4.81 -4.09 6.89
CA TYR A 99 6.12 -4.18 7.54
C TYR A 99 6.22 -5.41 8.44
N GLY A 100 7.46 -5.79 8.74
CA GLY A 100 7.79 -6.80 9.74
C GLY A 100 8.71 -6.19 10.79
N ARG A 101 8.16 -5.94 11.99
CA ARG A 101 8.95 -5.54 13.16
C ARG A 101 8.53 -6.36 14.38
N ASP A 102 9.48 -6.58 15.28
CA ASP A 102 9.20 -7.28 16.53
C ASP A 102 8.45 -6.41 17.54
N MET A 103 8.75 -5.11 17.54
CA MET A 103 8.00 -4.09 18.27
C MET A 103 6.86 -3.56 17.40
N ASP A 104 5.74 -3.22 18.02
CA ASP A 104 4.61 -2.54 17.38
C ASP A 104 3.90 -3.33 16.28
N LYS A 105 3.76 -4.66 16.44
CA LYS A 105 3.07 -5.59 15.52
C LYS A 105 1.59 -5.27 15.25
N GLN A 106 1.09 -4.14 15.71
CA GLN A 106 -0.30 -3.73 15.63
C GLN A 106 -0.49 -2.31 15.10
N HIS A 107 0.55 -1.49 14.97
CA HIS A 107 0.37 -0.09 14.57
C HIS A 107 0.14 0.02 13.06
N VAL A 108 -0.89 0.75 12.66
CA VAL A 108 -1.08 1.17 11.27
C VAL A 108 -0.43 2.54 11.13
N LEU A 109 0.54 2.67 10.22
CA LEU A 109 1.33 3.91 10.08
C LEU A 109 1.02 4.58 8.76
N ILE A 110 0.79 5.90 8.77
CA ILE A 110 0.44 6.67 7.58
C ILE A 110 1.42 7.82 7.39
N GLY A 111 2.46 7.53 6.60
CA GLY A 111 3.51 8.45 6.20
C GLY A 111 3.19 9.22 4.92
N GLY A 112 4.23 9.58 4.18
CA GLY A 112 4.13 10.34 2.93
C GLY A 112 4.09 11.86 3.12
N GLN A 113 4.18 12.59 2.02
CA GLN A 113 4.27 14.05 2.04
C GLN A 113 2.90 14.74 2.10
N ASN A 114 1.83 14.13 1.59
CA ASN A 114 0.49 14.70 1.68
C ASN A 114 -0.10 14.43 3.07
N ARG A 115 0.08 15.39 3.99
CA ARG A 115 -0.33 15.24 5.40
C ARG A 115 -1.84 15.33 5.60
N ASP A 116 -2.52 16.12 4.78
CA ASP A 116 -3.98 16.23 4.83
C ASP A 116 -4.64 14.90 4.42
N LEU A 117 -4.12 14.27 3.36
CA LEU A 117 -4.57 12.93 2.94
C LEU A 117 -4.21 11.86 3.98
N ALA A 118 -3.05 11.98 4.63
CA ALA A 118 -2.67 11.05 5.70
C ALA A 118 -3.64 11.11 6.87
N GLU A 119 -4.04 12.31 7.30
CA GLU A 119 -5.01 12.47 8.37
C GLU A 119 -6.42 12.04 7.95
N HIS A 120 -6.84 12.34 6.73
CA HIS A 120 -8.13 11.90 6.18
C HIS A 120 -8.25 10.37 6.15
N ILE A 121 -7.27 9.67 5.57
CA ILE A 121 -7.24 8.20 5.57
C ILE A 121 -7.14 7.68 7.01
N GLY A 122 -6.36 8.35 7.85
CA GLY A 122 -6.21 8.03 9.28
C GLY A 122 -7.54 8.05 10.02
N GLY A 123 -8.36 9.07 9.82
CA GLY A 123 -9.70 9.17 10.41
C GLY A 123 -10.59 7.98 10.04
N HIS A 124 -10.70 7.68 8.74
CA HIS A 124 -11.47 6.53 8.28
C HIS A 124 -11.00 5.19 8.89
N LEU A 125 -9.69 5.00 9.01
CA LEU A 125 -9.14 3.78 9.60
C LEU A 125 -9.37 3.72 11.12
N ARG A 126 -9.26 4.85 11.84
CA ARG A 126 -9.56 4.90 13.30
C ARG A 126 -11.01 4.59 13.60
N ASP A 127 -11.93 5.05 12.75
CA ASP A 127 -13.37 4.79 12.91
C ASP A 127 -13.72 3.32 12.61
N SER A 128 -12.93 2.66 11.76
CA SER A 128 -13.25 1.31 11.25
C SER A 128 -12.50 0.19 11.96
N LEU A 129 -11.30 0.46 12.49
CA LEU A 129 -10.45 -0.54 13.13
C LEU A 129 -10.60 -0.55 14.65
N PRO A 130 -10.54 -1.72 15.29
CA PRO A 130 -10.57 -1.81 16.74
C PRO A 130 -9.31 -1.15 17.36
N PRO A 131 -9.39 -0.66 18.62
CA PRO A 131 -8.28 0.03 19.29
C PRO A 131 -6.98 -0.75 19.41
N ILE A 132 -7.02 -2.07 19.24
CA ILE A 132 -5.82 -2.92 19.17
C ILE A 132 -4.93 -2.58 17.96
N PHE A 133 -5.46 -1.92 16.92
CA PHE A 133 -4.70 -1.40 15.77
C PHE A 133 -4.65 0.12 15.78
N PRO A 134 -3.81 0.74 16.63
CA PRO A 134 -3.71 2.19 16.68
C PRO A 134 -3.19 2.73 15.33
N VAL A 135 -3.81 3.80 14.85
CA VAL A 135 -3.50 4.44 13.57
C VAL A 135 -2.71 5.72 13.81
N ILE A 136 -1.45 5.72 13.40
CA ILE A 136 -0.47 6.78 13.66
C ILE A 136 -0.26 7.60 12.39
N THR A 137 -0.56 8.89 12.46
CA THR A 137 -0.37 9.88 11.40
C THR A 137 0.67 10.94 11.78
N ASP A 138 1.16 10.98 13.02
CA ASP A 138 2.28 11.88 13.37
C ASP A 138 3.60 11.30 12.86
N LEU A 139 4.29 12.04 11.98
CA LEU A 139 5.59 11.63 11.45
C LEU A 139 6.65 11.45 12.55
N GLU A 140 6.56 12.18 13.66
CA GLU A 140 7.52 12.04 14.75
C GLU A 140 7.31 10.77 15.59
N GLU A 141 6.10 10.21 15.56
CA GLU A 141 5.80 8.91 16.15
C GLU A 141 6.08 7.74 15.18
N ILE A 142 6.07 8.00 13.86
CA ILE A 142 6.40 7.00 12.85
C ILE A 142 7.92 6.79 12.79
N PRO A 143 8.41 5.53 12.87
CA PRO A 143 9.82 5.22 12.70
C PRO A 143 10.38 5.79 11.39
N LYS A 144 11.57 6.38 11.44
CA LYS A 144 12.14 7.18 10.34
C LYS A 144 12.11 6.47 8.98
N GLU A 145 12.41 5.18 8.98
CA GLU A 145 12.44 4.31 7.81
C GLU A 145 11.06 3.98 7.21
N LEU A 146 9.98 4.16 7.99
CA LEU A 146 8.59 3.93 7.58
C LEU A 146 7.81 5.23 7.33
N ARG A 147 8.44 6.40 7.48
CA ARG A 147 7.80 7.71 7.27
C ARG A 147 7.37 7.93 5.82
N GLY A 148 7.96 7.23 4.84
CA GLY A 148 7.57 7.34 3.43
C GLY A 148 7.77 8.73 2.80
N VAL A 149 8.49 9.67 3.44
CA VAL A 149 8.61 11.07 2.99
C VAL A 149 9.67 11.31 1.90
N HIS A 150 10.40 10.28 1.48
CA HIS A 150 11.45 10.44 0.47
C HIS A 150 10.84 10.89 -0.89
N PRO A 151 11.40 11.91 -1.57
CA PRO A 151 10.79 12.48 -2.79
C PRO A 151 10.72 11.49 -3.96
N GLN A 152 11.61 10.49 -4.00
CA GLN A 152 11.59 9.45 -5.04
C GLN A 152 10.62 8.30 -4.72
N ASN A 153 10.00 8.27 -3.54
CA ASN A 153 9.00 7.26 -3.23
C ASN A 153 7.76 7.48 -4.13
N PRO A 154 7.24 6.46 -4.84
CA PRO A 154 6.02 6.56 -5.64
C PRO A 154 4.86 7.27 -4.96
N ALA A 155 4.71 7.11 -3.64
CA ALA A 155 3.68 7.80 -2.86
C ALA A 155 3.74 9.34 -2.95
N ASN A 156 4.88 9.92 -3.33
CA ASN A 156 5.11 11.37 -3.39
C ASN A 156 5.32 11.89 -4.82
N ARG A 157 5.01 11.08 -5.85
CA ARG A 157 5.31 11.41 -7.24
C ARG A 157 4.10 11.87 -8.06
N SER A 158 2.87 11.66 -7.57
CA SER A 158 1.66 12.18 -8.22
C SER A 158 1.53 13.69 -7.98
N THR A 159 0.78 14.38 -8.84
CA THR A 159 0.62 15.84 -8.82
C THR A 159 -0.01 16.37 -7.53
N GLY A 160 -1.03 15.69 -7.02
CA GLY A 160 -1.66 15.95 -5.71
C GLY A 160 -0.95 15.30 -4.53
N GLY A 161 0.18 14.63 -4.77
CA GLY A 161 0.91 13.85 -3.77
C GLY A 161 0.12 12.66 -3.24
N GLY A 162 0.64 12.07 -2.16
CA GLY A 162 0.06 10.85 -1.63
C GLY A 162 0.62 10.44 -0.28
N VAL A 163 0.28 9.21 0.10
CA VAL A 163 0.62 8.63 1.39
C VAL A 163 1.26 7.25 1.22
N GLN A 164 2.09 6.89 2.21
CA GLN A 164 2.55 5.53 2.42
C GLN A 164 1.78 4.95 3.61
N LEU A 165 1.03 3.88 3.38
CA LEU A 165 0.30 3.14 4.40
C LEU A 165 1.07 1.86 4.74
N GLU A 166 1.48 1.71 5.99
CA GLU A 166 2.21 0.55 6.48
C GLU A 166 1.30 -0.30 7.38
N LEU A 167 0.96 -1.49 6.91
CA LEU A 167 0.04 -2.41 7.59
C LEU A 167 0.80 -3.43 8.46
N PRO A 168 0.44 -3.55 9.74
CA PRO A 168 1.12 -4.42 10.67
C PRO A 168 0.82 -5.90 10.37
N PRO A 169 1.72 -6.83 10.72
CA PRO A 169 1.53 -8.25 10.44
C PRO A 169 0.29 -8.82 11.12
N LEU A 170 -0.08 -8.34 12.31
CA LEU A 170 -1.24 -8.86 13.03
C LEU A 170 -2.58 -8.55 12.35
N LEU A 171 -2.68 -7.40 11.67
CA LEU A 171 -3.88 -7.01 10.91
C LEU A 171 -4.02 -7.88 9.66
N ARG A 172 -2.90 -8.27 9.06
CA ARG A 172 -2.82 -9.07 7.83
C ARG A 172 -2.90 -10.58 8.08
N TRP A 173 -2.85 -11.03 9.33
CA TRP A 173 -2.85 -12.45 9.70
C TRP A 173 -4.25 -12.99 9.99
N ASN A 174 -4.58 -14.16 9.46
CA ASN A 174 -5.78 -14.92 9.83
C ASN A 174 -5.45 -15.88 10.97
N ARG A 175 -5.95 -15.56 12.17
CA ARG A 175 -5.73 -16.36 13.37
C ARG A 175 -6.41 -17.73 13.32
N GLU A 176 -7.60 -17.82 12.73
CA GLU A 176 -8.37 -19.07 12.68
C GLU A 176 -7.75 -20.06 11.69
N ALA A 177 -7.31 -19.57 10.53
CA ALA A 177 -6.66 -20.38 9.51
C ALA A 177 -5.18 -20.67 9.82
N HIS A 178 -4.59 -20.01 10.81
CA HIS A 178 -3.15 -20.04 11.08
C HIS A 178 -2.30 -19.71 9.83
N ASP A 179 -2.76 -18.76 9.01
CA ASP A 179 -2.10 -18.35 7.78
C ASP A 179 -2.31 -16.84 7.50
N TRP A 180 -1.71 -16.31 6.44
CA TRP A 180 -2.00 -14.97 5.94
C TRP A 180 -3.43 -14.88 5.41
N ALA A 181 -4.03 -13.70 5.53
CA ALA A 181 -5.43 -13.49 5.11
C ALA A 181 -5.65 -13.57 3.58
N ASP A 182 -4.59 -13.69 2.78
CA ASP A 182 -4.62 -13.90 1.34
C ASP A 182 -4.33 -15.35 0.93
N ALA A 183 -4.26 -16.30 1.88
CA ALA A 183 -4.02 -17.70 1.55
C ALA A 183 -5.15 -18.29 0.67
N PRO A 184 -4.84 -19.21 -0.26
CA PRO A 184 -5.82 -19.72 -1.22
C PRO A 184 -7.07 -20.31 -0.55
N GLY A 185 -8.24 -19.86 -0.99
CA GLY A 185 -9.54 -20.35 -0.49
C GLY A 185 -10.00 -19.68 0.80
N LEU A 186 -9.26 -18.71 1.33
CA LEU A 186 -9.72 -17.87 2.44
C LEU A 186 -10.41 -16.61 1.92
N GLU A 187 -11.46 -16.20 2.63
CA GLU A 187 -12.00 -14.85 2.53
C GLU A 187 -11.18 -13.89 3.42
N PRO A 188 -11.16 -12.59 3.09
CA PRO A 188 -10.53 -11.59 3.95
C PRO A 188 -11.09 -11.63 5.37
N THR A 189 -10.23 -11.45 6.38
CA THR A 189 -10.67 -11.36 7.78
C THR A 189 -11.45 -10.07 8.02
N GLU A 190 -12.23 -10.01 9.10
CA GLU A 190 -13.00 -8.80 9.48
C GLU A 190 -12.14 -7.52 9.51
N HIS A 191 -10.87 -7.60 9.94
CA HIS A 191 -9.98 -6.45 10.00
C HIS A 191 -9.44 -6.06 8.61
N VAL A 192 -9.21 -7.04 7.74
CA VAL A 192 -8.83 -6.79 6.34
C VAL A 192 -10.01 -6.19 5.58
N GLU A 193 -11.24 -6.70 5.78
CA GLU A 193 -12.46 -6.12 5.21
C GLU A 193 -12.70 -4.70 5.70
N ALA A 194 -12.59 -4.45 7.01
CA ALA A 194 -12.71 -3.11 7.58
C ALA A 194 -11.68 -2.14 6.97
N THR A 195 -10.43 -2.60 6.80
CA THR A 195 -9.37 -1.81 6.13
C THR A 195 -9.74 -1.50 4.69
N ILE A 196 -10.19 -2.49 3.91
CA ILE A 196 -10.63 -2.31 2.51
C ILE A 196 -11.74 -1.26 2.41
N HIS A 197 -12.75 -1.37 3.26
CA HIS A 197 -13.90 -0.45 3.24
C HIS A 197 -13.53 0.96 3.71
N ALA A 198 -12.67 1.09 4.72
CA ALA A 198 -12.15 2.37 5.19
C ALA A 198 -11.35 3.09 4.09
N LEU A 199 -10.41 2.39 3.44
CA LEU A 199 -9.63 2.93 2.34
C LEU A 199 -10.52 3.32 1.16
N ALA A 200 -11.51 2.49 0.83
CA ALA A 200 -12.43 2.79 -0.25
C ALA A 200 -13.32 4.02 0.06
N SER A 201 -13.75 4.16 1.32
CA SER A 201 -14.47 5.35 1.76
C SER A 201 -13.61 6.60 1.69
N ALA A 202 -12.36 6.51 2.17
CA ALA A 202 -11.42 7.62 2.12
C ALA A 202 -11.18 8.09 0.69
N ALA A 203 -10.96 7.17 -0.26
CA ALA A 203 -10.77 7.51 -1.67
C ALA A 203 -12.01 8.18 -2.31
N ARG A 204 -13.23 7.72 -1.98
CA ARG A 204 -14.47 8.31 -2.53
C ARG A 204 -14.81 9.69 -1.96
N THR A 205 -14.37 9.96 -0.74
CA THR A 205 -14.73 11.18 0.01
C THR A 205 -13.58 12.17 0.13
N TRP A 206 -12.44 11.85 -0.49
CA TRP A 206 -11.31 12.76 -0.54
C TRP A 206 -11.68 14.01 -1.36
N ASP A 207 -11.71 15.14 -0.67
CA ASP A 207 -11.89 16.46 -1.25
C ASP A 207 -10.66 17.29 -0.88
N PRO A 208 -9.71 17.48 -1.81
CA PRO A 208 -8.46 18.16 -1.51
C PRO A 208 -8.72 19.63 -1.16
N PRO A 209 -7.96 20.22 -0.22
CA PRO A 209 -8.07 21.64 0.08
C PRO A 209 -7.88 22.47 -1.20
N VAL A 210 -8.74 23.48 -1.39
CA VAL A 210 -8.57 24.44 -2.49
C VAL A 210 -7.29 25.23 -2.22
N VAL A 211 -6.31 25.11 -3.12
CA VAL A 211 -5.01 25.81 -3.10
C VAL A 211 -5.17 27.25 -3.55
#